data_AF-Q6D9M4-F1
#
_entry.id   AF-Q6D9M4-F1
#
_cell.length_a   1.000
_cell.length_b   1.000
_cell.length_c   1.000
_cell.angle_alpha   90.00
_cell.angle_beta   90.00
_cell.angle_gamma   90.00
#
_symmetry.space_group_name_H-M   'P 1'
#
loop_
_entity.id
_entity.type
_entity.pdbx_description
1 polymer ?
#
loop_
_entity_poly.entity_id
_entity_poly.type
_entity_poly.pdbx_seq_one_letter_code
_entity_poly.pdbx_strand_id
1 'polypeptide(L)'
;MFSRFYQENIMQMVLRRTINFTERLSVLLKKNTQQCNDGFIGEWIPNRSGHMNFRARVSRSNSGWSYQVESRTGWLGSKSYRFDAHTCPDNSFPQRRQAIKAAQLLAKQLATLRYRFQ
;
A
#
# COMPACT_ATOMS: atom_id res chain seq x y z
N MET A 1 47.19 3.58 -31.75
CA MET A 1 46.08 2.63 -32.03
C MET A 1 45.56 1.91 -30.78
N PHE A 2 46.39 1.64 -29.77
CA PHE A 2 45.97 0.95 -28.52
C PHE A 2 44.98 1.73 -27.63
N SER A 3 45.04 3.06 -27.57
CA SER A 3 44.21 3.86 -26.67
C SER A 3 42.69 3.77 -26.92
N ARG A 4 42.26 3.59 -28.17
CA ARG A 4 40.82 3.47 -28.50
C ARG A 4 40.23 2.14 -28.04
N PHE A 5 40.96 1.03 -28.20
CA PHE A 5 40.52 -0.29 -27.75
C PHE A 5 40.37 -0.39 -26.23
N TYR A 6 41.25 0.28 -25.47
CA TYR A 6 41.12 0.34 -24.00
C TYR A 6 39.90 1.17 -23.58
N GLN A 7 39.66 2.32 -24.24
CA GLN A 7 38.49 3.15 -23.96
C GLN A 7 37.17 2.45 -24.31
N GLU A 8 37.12 1.72 -25.42
CA GLU A 8 35.93 0.93 -25.80
C GLU A 8 35.65 -0.19 -24.79
N ASN A 9 36.67 -0.91 -24.32
CA ASN A 9 36.48 -1.96 -23.31
C ASN A 9 36.01 -1.40 -21.95
N ILE A 10 36.56 -0.27 -21.51
CA ILE A 10 36.12 0.40 -20.28
C ILE A 10 34.67 0.88 -20.41
N MET A 11 34.32 1.50 -21.54
CA MET A 11 32.97 1.97 -21.83
C MET A 11 31.96 0.80 -21.86
N GLN A 12 32.30 -0.31 -22.50
CA GLN A 12 31.47 -1.52 -22.53
C GLN A 12 31.29 -2.15 -21.14
N MET A 13 32.33 -2.14 -20.32
CA MET A 13 32.26 -2.64 -18.94
C MET A 13 31.37 -1.75 -18.05
N VAL A 14 31.45 -0.43 -18.21
CA VAL A 14 30.58 0.52 -17.49
C VAL A 14 29.12 0.35 -17.90
N LEU A 15 28.83 0.24 -19.20
CA LEU A 15 27.48 0.02 -19.73
C LEU A 15 26.86 -1.28 -19.22
N ARG A 16 27.62 -2.39 -19.18
CA ARG A 16 27.12 -3.67 -18.64
C ARG A 16 26.81 -3.59 -17.15
N ARG A 17 27.60 -2.85 -16.38
CA ARG A 17 27.36 -2.65 -14.93
C ARG A 17 26.11 -1.83 -14.67
N THR A 18 25.88 -0.76 -15.44
CA THR A 18 24.68 0.07 -15.27
C THR A 18 23.42 -0.69 -15.66
N ILE A 19 23.44 -1.46 -16.77
CA ILE A 19 22.31 -2.30 -17.20
C ILE A 19 21.93 -3.31 -16.09
N ASN A 20 22.90 -4.07 -15.59
CA ASN A 20 22.67 -5.04 -14.51
C ASN A 20 22.13 -4.41 -13.22
N PHE A 21 22.59 -3.20 -12.89
CA PHE A 21 22.09 -2.45 -11.73
C PHE A 21 20.64 -2.00 -11.95
N THR A 22 20.32 -1.46 -13.12
CA THR A 22 18.96 -1.04 -13.47
C THR A 22 17.97 -2.20 -13.52
N GLU A 23 18.39 -3.38 -14.00
CA GLU A 23 17.57 -4.58 -13.99
C GLU A 23 17.31 -5.10 -12.57
N ARG A 24 18.34 -5.10 -11.71
CA ARG A 24 18.16 -5.46 -10.30
C ARG A 24 17.23 -4.50 -9.57
N LEU A 25 17.39 -3.20 -9.79
CA LEU A 25 16.49 -2.19 -9.23
C LEU A 25 15.07 -2.35 -9.75
N SER A 26 14.88 -2.57 -11.05
CA SER A 26 13.54 -2.75 -11.63
C SER A 26 12.85 -4.00 -11.09
N VAL A 27 13.58 -5.11 -10.91
CA VAL A 27 13.07 -6.33 -10.26
C VAL A 27 12.70 -6.07 -8.80
N LEU A 28 13.51 -5.33 -8.04
CA LEU A 28 13.21 -4.97 -6.65
C LEU A 28 11.98 -4.06 -6.55
N LEU A 29 11.89 -3.05 -7.40
CA LEU A 29 10.73 -2.15 -7.48
C LEU A 29 9.47 -2.91 -7.89
N LYS A 30 9.57 -3.83 -8.85
CA LYS A 30 8.46 -4.68 -9.30
C LYS A 30 7.99 -5.63 -8.20
N LYS A 31 8.91 -6.26 -7.46
CA LYS A 31 8.56 -7.09 -6.29
C LYS A 31 7.85 -6.30 -5.19
N ASN A 32 8.34 -5.09 -4.90
CA ASN A 32 7.75 -4.23 -3.88
C ASN A 32 6.35 -3.71 -4.31
N THR A 33 6.19 -3.34 -5.59
CA THR A 33 4.87 -2.99 -6.15
C THR A 33 3.91 -4.18 -6.23
N GLN A 34 4.38 -5.39 -6.51
CA GLN A 34 3.55 -6.60 -6.44
C GLN A 34 3.06 -6.86 -5.02
N GLN A 35 3.91 -6.69 -4.00
CA GLN A 35 3.52 -6.74 -2.58
C GLN A 35 2.46 -5.68 -2.24
N CYS A 36 2.54 -4.48 -2.82
CA CYS A 36 1.51 -3.45 -2.68
C CYS A 36 0.20 -3.76 -3.44
N ASN A 37 0.26 -4.53 -4.54
CA ASN A 37 -0.89 -4.86 -5.40
C ASN A 37 -1.66 -6.12 -4.97
N ASP A 38 -1.05 -7.03 -4.21
CA ASP A 38 -1.73 -8.23 -3.66
C ASP A 38 -2.77 -7.90 -2.57
N GLY A 39 -2.82 -6.62 -2.17
CA GLY A 39 -3.77 -6.13 -1.20
C GLY A 39 -5.23 -6.18 -1.66
N PHE A 40 -6.14 -6.00 -0.73
CA PHE A 40 -7.54 -5.69 -1.03
C PHE A 40 -7.81 -4.27 -0.56
N ILE A 41 -8.38 -3.44 -1.44
CA ILE A 41 -8.87 -2.11 -1.07
C ILE A 41 -10.38 -2.15 -1.29
N GLY A 42 -11.13 -1.95 -0.22
CA GLY A 42 -12.58 -1.85 -0.26
C GLY A 42 -13.04 -0.44 -0.60
N GLU A 43 -14.34 -0.33 -0.89
CA GLU A 43 -15.02 0.94 -1.12
C GLU A 43 -15.06 1.82 0.13
N TRP A 44 -15.17 3.13 -0.10
CA TRP A 44 -15.38 4.09 0.98
C TRP A 44 -16.82 4.02 1.49
N ILE A 45 -16.98 3.78 2.77
CA ILE A 45 -18.25 3.74 3.47
C ILE A 45 -18.40 5.07 4.22
N PRO A 46 -19.35 5.94 3.83
CA PRO A 46 -19.62 7.16 4.58
C PRO A 46 -20.21 6.79 5.95
N ASN A 47 -19.80 7.53 6.98
CA ASN A 47 -20.43 7.41 8.29
C ASN A 47 -21.82 8.07 8.28
N ARG A 48 -22.64 7.78 9.30
CA ARG A 48 -24.00 8.37 9.40
C ARG A 48 -24.03 9.91 9.49
N SER A 49 -22.93 10.54 9.91
CA SER A 49 -22.82 12.00 9.99
C SER A 49 -22.42 12.66 8.66
N GLY A 50 -21.96 11.90 7.66
CA GLY A 50 -21.46 12.41 6.39
C GLY A 50 -20.07 13.08 6.42
N HIS A 51 -19.48 13.28 7.60
CA HIS A 51 -18.21 14.00 7.76
C HIS A 51 -16.95 13.11 7.72
N MET A 52 -17.12 11.79 7.85
CA MET A 52 -16.02 10.83 7.76
C MET A 52 -16.40 9.68 6.83
N ASN A 53 -15.41 9.15 6.13
CA ASN A 53 -15.58 7.89 5.41
C ASN A 53 -14.52 6.89 5.86
N PHE A 54 -14.86 5.61 5.84
CA PHE A 54 -13.99 4.51 6.24
C PHE A 54 -13.87 3.51 5.10
N ARG A 55 -12.68 2.98 4.84
CA ARG A 55 -12.49 1.87 3.89
C ARG A 55 -11.64 0.77 4.49
N ALA A 56 -11.96 -0.45 4.12
CA ALA A 56 -11.16 -1.61 4.45
C ALA A 56 -9.92 -1.67 3.55
N ARG A 57 -8.73 -1.89 4.13
CA ARG A 57 -7.53 -2.25 3.37
C ARG A 57 -6.91 -3.50 3.98
N VAL A 58 -6.53 -4.44 3.14
CA VAL A 58 -5.82 -5.65 3.53
C VAL A 58 -4.52 -5.69 2.78
N SER A 59 -3.43 -6.01 3.45
CA SER A 59 -2.12 -6.17 2.85
C SER A 59 -1.49 -7.49 3.29
N ARG A 60 -0.62 -8.04 2.45
CA ARG A 60 0.11 -9.26 2.79
C ARG A 60 1.24 -8.91 3.75
N SER A 61 1.32 -9.62 4.87
CA SER A 61 2.40 -9.53 5.85
C SER A 61 3.25 -10.80 5.83
N ASN A 62 4.44 -10.77 6.43
CA ASN A 62 5.33 -11.92 6.51
C ASN A 62 4.68 -13.11 7.24
N SER A 63 3.77 -12.84 8.19
CA SER A 63 3.05 -13.86 8.97
C SER A 63 1.69 -14.26 8.38
N GLY A 64 1.28 -13.69 7.23
CA GLY A 64 -0.03 -13.96 6.62
C GLY A 64 -0.66 -12.72 5.99
N TRP A 65 -1.88 -12.39 6.41
CA TRP A 65 -2.66 -11.25 5.92
C TRP A 65 -2.95 -10.30 7.07
N SER A 66 -2.57 -9.04 6.92
CA SER A 66 -2.89 -7.99 7.87
C SER A 66 -4.01 -7.11 7.32
N TYR A 67 -4.84 -6.55 8.20
CA TYR A 67 -5.84 -5.57 7.80
C TYR A 67 -5.68 -4.25 8.55
N GLN A 68 -6.06 -3.19 7.88
CA GLN A 68 -6.17 -1.84 8.41
C GLN A 68 -7.46 -1.21 7.91
N VAL A 69 -8.04 -0.30 8.68
CA VAL A 69 -9.13 0.54 8.21
C VAL A 69 -8.61 1.94 8.05
N GLU A 70 -8.74 2.48 6.85
CA GLU A 70 -8.40 3.87 6.60
C GLU A 70 -9.64 4.73 6.80
N SER A 71 -9.49 5.80 7.55
CA SER A 71 -10.47 6.85 7.67
C SER A 71 -10.01 8.06 6.87
N ARG A 72 -10.98 8.75 6.26
CA ARG A 72 -10.78 10.08 5.69
C ARG A 72 -11.77 11.03 6.32
N THR A 73 -11.26 12.14 6.83
CA THR A 73 -12.07 13.24 7.36
C THR A 73 -11.89 14.45 6.46
N GLY A 74 -13.00 15.08 6.09
CA GLY A 74 -12.99 16.28 5.25
C GLY A 74 -14.33 16.49 4.57
N TRP A 75 -14.60 17.75 4.22
CA TRP A 75 -15.80 18.12 3.47
C TRP A 75 -15.62 17.84 1.98
N LEU A 76 -16.69 17.41 1.30
CA LEU A 76 -16.68 17.22 -0.15
C LEU A 76 -16.31 18.57 -0.81
N GLY A 77 -15.11 18.66 -1.38
CA GLY A 77 -14.60 19.89 -2.02
C GLY A 77 -13.46 20.61 -1.30
N SER A 78 -13.07 20.19 -0.08
CA SER A 78 -11.85 20.71 0.55
C SER A 78 -10.61 20.03 -0.03
N LYS A 79 -9.56 20.81 -0.35
CA LYS A 79 -8.27 20.30 -0.87
C LYS A 79 -7.46 19.47 0.13
N SER A 80 -7.94 19.32 1.36
CA SER A 80 -7.20 18.77 2.49
C SER A 80 -8.03 17.70 3.20
N TYR A 81 -8.18 16.54 2.55
CA TYR A 81 -8.62 15.34 3.27
C TYR A 81 -7.49 14.91 4.22
N ARG A 82 -7.82 14.77 5.51
CA ARG A 82 -6.92 14.09 6.45
C ARG A 82 -7.21 12.60 6.37
N PHE A 83 -6.15 11.82 6.22
CA PHE A 83 -6.22 10.37 6.17
C PHE A 83 -5.57 9.82 7.43
N ASP A 84 -6.30 8.98 8.15
CA ASP A 84 -5.77 8.22 9.28
C ASP A 84 -5.92 6.72 9.00
N ALA A 85 -5.02 5.93 9.58
CA ALA A 85 -5.05 4.49 9.49
C ALA A 85 -5.24 3.88 10.87
N HIS A 86 -6.29 3.10 11.03
CA HIS A 86 -6.58 2.34 12.23
C HIS A 86 -6.08 0.91 12.03
N THR A 87 -4.97 0.59 12.70
CA THR A 87 -4.41 -0.75 12.77
C THR A 87 -4.78 -1.38 14.11
N CYS A 88 -4.94 -2.70 14.12
CA CYS A 88 -5.10 -3.46 15.35
C CYS A 88 -3.79 -4.22 15.61
N PRO A 89 -3.27 -4.27 16.85
CA PRO A 89 -2.02 -4.99 17.16
C PRO A 89 -2.08 -6.49 16.80
N ASP A 90 -3.29 -7.07 16.86
CA ASP A 90 -3.52 -8.50 16.62
C ASP A 90 -4.34 -8.71 15.33
N ASN A 91 -3.83 -8.16 14.21
CA ASN A 91 -4.55 -8.12 12.93
C ASN A 91 -4.09 -9.17 11.91
N SER A 92 -3.34 -10.20 12.34
CA SER A 92 -2.79 -11.20 11.45
C SER A 92 -3.74 -12.38 11.25
N PHE A 93 -4.08 -12.66 9.99
CA PHE A 93 -4.90 -13.80 9.60
C PHE A 93 -4.13 -14.73 8.67
N PRO A 94 -4.32 -16.05 8.78
CA PRO A 94 -3.71 -17.01 7.86
C PRO A 94 -4.32 -16.92 6.45
N GLN A 95 -5.59 -16.53 6.33
CA GLN A 95 -6.31 -16.48 5.05
C GLN A 95 -6.74 -15.07 4.64
N ARG A 96 -6.55 -14.74 3.36
CA ARG A 96 -6.96 -13.46 2.76
C ARG A 96 -8.43 -13.13 2.99
N ARG A 97 -9.32 -14.12 2.77
CA ARG A 97 -10.77 -13.93 2.88
C ARG A 97 -11.21 -13.57 4.29
N GLN A 98 -10.55 -14.12 5.31
CA GLN A 98 -10.83 -13.81 6.71
C GLN A 98 -10.42 -12.36 7.02
N ALA A 99 -9.22 -11.95 6.59
CA ALA A 99 -8.76 -10.58 6.75
C ALA A 99 -9.69 -9.57 6.05
N ILE A 100 -10.17 -9.88 4.84
CA ILE A 100 -11.12 -9.03 4.11
C ILE A 100 -12.44 -8.89 4.88
N LYS A 101 -13.02 -10.00 5.34
CA LYS A 101 -14.27 -9.97 6.11
C LYS A 101 -14.11 -9.18 7.41
N ALA A 102 -13.02 -9.38 8.14
CA ALA A 102 -12.72 -8.66 9.38
C ALA A 102 -12.55 -7.15 9.11
N ALA A 103 -11.79 -6.78 8.08
CA ALA A 103 -11.59 -5.39 7.69
C ALA A 103 -12.90 -4.70 7.28
N GLN A 104 -13.74 -5.38 6.49
CA GLN A 104 -15.04 -4.87 6.08
C GLN A 104 -16.00 -4.73 7.27
N LEU A 105 -15.99 -5.67 8.19
CA LEU A 105 -16.80 -5.61 9.41
C LEU A 105 -16.37 -4.41 10.28
N LEU A 106 -15.07 -4.25 10.51
CA LEU A 106 -14.55 -3.12 11.28
C LEU A 106 -14.87 -1.77 10.61
N ALA A 107 -14.68 -1.67 9.28
CA ALA A 107 -15.03 -0.46 8.53
C ALA A 107 -16.52 -0.12 8.63
N LYS A 108 -17.40 -1.12 8.56
CA LYS A 108 -18.85 -0.94 8.76
C LYS A 108 -19.17 -0.49 10.19
N GLN A 109 -18.56 -1.12 11.19
CA GLN A 109 -18.75 -0.75 12.59
C GLN A 109 -18.31 0.69 12.83
N LEU A 110 -17.13 1.09 12.35
CA LEU A 110 -16.65 2.47 12.43
C LEU A 110 -17.57 3.46 11.72
N ALA A 111 -18.13 3.09 10.56
CA ALA A 111 -19.11 3.92 9.86
C ALA A 111 -20.45 4.06 10.62
N THR A 112 -20.84 3.06 11.42
CA THR A 112 -22.03 3.14 12.28
C THR A 112 -21.83 3.95 13.55
N LEU A 113 -20.59 4.17 13.99
CA LEU A 113 -20.30 4.99 15.17
C LEU A 113 -20.63 6.45 14.88
N ARG A 114 -21.58 6.99 15.65
CA ARG A 114 -22.14 8.34 15.44
C ARG A 114 -21.25 9.47 15.98
N TYR A 115 -20.39 9.21 16.97
CA TYR A 115 -19.79 10.27 17.80
C TYR A 115 -18.33 10.11 18.24
N ARG A 116 -17.53 9.19 17.68
CA ARG A 116 -16.27 8.82 18.38
C ARG A 116 -15.00 9.58 17.99
N PHE A 117 -15.03 10.52 17.04
CA PHE A 117 -13.81 11.26 16.68
C PHE A 117 -14.13 12.74 16.48
N GLN A 118 -14.12 13.49 17.59
CA GLN A 118 -13.88 14.93 17.61
C GLN A 118 -12.48 15.17 18.16
#